data_AF-L1JEY4-F1
#
_entry.id   AF-L1JEY4-F1
#
_cell.length_a   1.000
_cell.length_b   1.000
_cell.length_c   1.000
_cell.angle_alpha   90.00
_cell.angle_beta   90.00
_cell.angle_gamma   90.00
#
_symmetry.space_group_name_H-M   'P 1'
#
loop_
_entity.id
_entity.type
_entity.pdbx_description
1 polymer ?
#
loop_
_entity_poly.entity_id
_entity_poly.type
_entity_poly.pdbx_seq_one_letter_code
_entity_poly.pdbx_strand_id
1 'polypeptide(L)'
;MKQGTTVLAEIPGDYEPSEEEVTDYAKWLGIDTAQEQSLMWIAREGIKAPLPQGWKACKSSSGDIYYFNFETSESMWEHPLDNKYRQLCRREREKARTAS
;
A
#
# COMPACT_ATOMS: atom_id res chain seq x y z
N MET A 1 28.13 -12.69 12.39
CA MET A 1 27.45 -11.39 12.22
C MET A 1 26.07 -11.71 11.66
N LYS A 2 25.00 -11.65 12.45
CA LYS A 2 23.65 -11.93 11.92
C LYS A 2 23.20 -10.70 11.15
N GLN A 3 23.02 -10.85 9.85
CA GLN A 3 22.43 -9.83 8.98
C GLN A 3 21.03 -9.52 9.54
N GLY A 4 20.85 -8.31 10.07
CA GLY A 4 19.66 -7.96 10.83
C GLY A 4 18.54 -7.51 9.91
N THR A 5 17.60 -8.41 9.59
CA THR A 5 16.28 -8.00 9.10
C THR A 5 15.48 -7.46 10.27
N THR A 6 15.02 -6.22 10.18
CA THR A 6 14.10 -5.64 11.18
C THR A 6 12.69 -5.81 10.66
N VAL A 7 11.88 -6.62 11.36
CA VAL A 7 10.43 -6.67 11.12
C VAL A 7 9.88 -5.33 11.60
N LEU A 8 9.31 -4.54 10.69
CA LEU A 8 8.61 -3.33 11.06
C LEU A 8 7.34 -3.74 11.81
N ALA A 9 7.09 -3.07 12.93
CA ALA A 9 5.85 -3.26 13.66
C ALA A 9 4.66 -2.99 12.73
N GLU A 10 3.53 -3.63 13.01
CA GLU A 10 2.27 -3.38 12.31
C GLU A 10 2.02 -1.87 12.26
N ILE A 11 1.51 -1.38 11.12
CA ILE A 11 1.19 0.03 10.97
C ILE A 11 0.30 0.42 12.16
N PRO A 12 0.74 1.38 13.01
CA PRO A 12 -0.02 1.76 14.20
C PRO A 12 -1.42 2.18 13.76
N GLY A 13 -2.46 1.83 14.52
CA GLY A 13 -3.84 2.17 14.14
C GLY A 13 -4.07 3.70 14.03
N ASP A 14 -3.25 4.48 14.71
CA ASP A 14 -3.19 5.94 14.67
C ASP A 14 -2.25 6.50 13.58
N TYR A 15 -1.56 5.65 12.80
CA TYR A 15 -0.70 6.12 11.73
C TYR A 15 -1.52 6.81 10.64
N GLU A 16 -1.12 8.06 10.40
CA GLU A 16 -1.67 8.92 9.39
C GLU A 16 -0.62 9.08 8.28
N PRO A 17 -0.82 8.47 7.09
CA PRO A 17 0.13 8.64 6.01
C PRO A 17 0.15 10.09 5.56
N SER A 18 1.35 10.59 5.30
CA SER A 18 1.56 11.94 4.78
C SER A 18 0.94 12.10 3.38
N GLU A 19 0.66 13.34 2.98
CA GLU A 19 0.15 13.59 1.63
C GLU A 19 1.12 13.13 0.54
N GLU A 20 2.42 13.16 0.81
CA GLU A 20 3.47 12.66 -0.09
C GLU A 20 3.33 11.15 -0.28
N GLU A 21 3.22 10.38 0.81
CA GLU A 21 3.02 8.92 0.74
C GLU A 21 1.72 8.56 0.01
N VAL A 22 0.63 9.26 0.32
CA VAL A 22 -0.66 9.07 -0.37
C VAL A 22 -0.52 9.39 -1.86
N THR A 23 0.20 10.44 -2.22
CA THR A 23 0.41 10.87 -3.61
C THR A 23 1.26 9.85 -4.37
N ASP A 24 2.34 9.36 -3.79
CA ASP A 24 3.22 8.39 -4.43
C ASP A 24 2.52 7.04 -4.61
N TYR A 25 1.78 6.60 -3.60
CA TYR A 25 0.97 5.40 -3.71
C TYR A 25 -0.19 5.59 -4.71
N ALA A 26 -0.83 6.76 -4.75
CA ALA A 26 -1.85 7.06 -5.75
C ALA A 26 -1.29 6.98 -7.18
N LYS A 27 -0.12 7.54 -7.43
CA LYS A 27 0.60 7.42 -8.72
C LYS A 27 0.92 5.97 -9.04
N TRP A 28 1.36 5.18 -8.05
CA TRP A 28 1.61 3.74 -8.20
C TRP A 28 0.35 2.94 -8.57
N LEU A 29 -0.82 3.34 -8.06
CA LEU A 29 -2.11 2.77 -8.45
C LEU A 29 -2.61 3.26 -9.82
N GLY A 30 -1.94 4.25 -10.42
CA GLY A 30 -2.34 4.87 -11.68
C GLY A 30 -3.50 5.86 -11.53
N ILE A 31 -3.65 6.47 -10.36
CA ILE A 31 -4.54 7.61 -10.12
C ILE A 31 -3.83 8.89 -10.57
N ASP A 32 -4.49 9.71 -11.37
CA ASP A 32 -4.05 11.07 -11.67
C ASP A 32 -4.37 11.98 -10.48
N THR A 33 -3.38 12.32 -9.67
CA THR A 33 -3.59 13.11 -8.44
C THR A 33 -4.07 14.54 -8.71
N ALA A 34 -3.96 15.04 -9.95
CA ALA A 34 -4.47 16.37 -10.33
C ALA A 34 -5.94 16.31 -10.74
N GLN A 35 -6.35 15.29 -11.50
CA GLN A 35 -7.71 15.16 -12.05
C GLN A 35 -8.64 14.28 -11.22
N GLU A 36 -8.08 13.34 -10.46
CA GLU A 36 -8.80 12.27 -9.74
C GLU A 36 -8.61 12.41 -8.23
N GLN A 37 -8.70 13.66 -7.72
CA GLN A 37 -8.65 13.93 -6.27
C GLN A 37 -9.71 13.14 -5.49
N SER A 38 -10.85 12.86 -6.11
CA SER A 38 -11.91 12.00 -5.55
C SER A 38 -11.51 10.53 -5.38
N LEU A 39 -10.38 10.08 -5.95
CA LEU A 39 -9.84 8.73 -5.78
C LEU A 39 -8.67 8.67 -4.78
N MET A 40 -8.16 9.82 -4.31
CA MET A 40 -7.02 9.88 -3.39
C MET A 40 -7.27 9.15 -2.06
N TRP A 41 -8.52 9.08 -1.61
CA TRP A 41 -8.88 8.31 -0.42
C TRP A 41 -8.57 6.82 -0.57
N ILE A 42 -8.60 6.27 -1.79
CA ILE A 42 -8.28 4.86 -2.08
C ILE A 42 -6.80 4.59 -1.79
N ALA A 43 -5.93 5.52 -2.19
CA ALA A 43 -4.51 5.42 -1.89
C ALA A 43 -4.25 5.53 -0.38
N ARG A 44 -4.90 6.48 0.30
CA ARG A 44 -4.81 6.63 1.76
C ARG A 44 -5.26 5.37 2.50
N GLU A 45 -6.38 4.79 2.09
CA GLU A 45 -6.86 3.53 2.65
C GLU A 45 -5.93 2.36 2.35
N GLY A 46 -5.26 2.34 1.19
CA GLY A 46 -4.33 1.28 0.83
C GLY A 46 -3.05 1.30 1.65
N ILE A 47 -2.53 2.47 1.96
CA ILE A 47 -1.39 2.60 2.87
C ILE A 47 -1.76 2.21 4.30
N LYS A 48 -2.96 2.59 4.76
CA LYS A 48 -3.46 2.23 6.10
C LYS A 48 -4.01 0.81 6.19
N ALA A 49 -4.03 0.08 5.07
CA ALA A 49 -4.64 -1.23 5.01
C ALA A 49 -3.86 -2.20 5.90
N PRO A 50 -4.52 -2.94 6.79
CA PRO A 50 -3.85 -4.01 7.51
C PRO A 50 -3.37 -5.05 6.50
N LEU A 51 -2.12 -5.48 6.66
CA LEU A 51 -1.58 -6.58 5.88
C LEU A 51 -2.41 -7.85 6.11
N PRO A 52 -2.58 -8.70 5.08
CA PRO A 52 -3.26 -9.98 5.27
C PRO A 52 -2.55 -10.82 6.34
N GLN A 53 -3.29 -11.76 6.93
CA GLN A 53 -2.74 -12.71 7.89
C GLN A 53 -1.44 -13.34 7.34
N GLY A 54 -0.41 -13.39 8.19
CA GLY A 54 0.91 -13.92 7.83
C GLY A 54 1.87 -12.90 7.21
N TRP A 55 1.40 -11.83 6.59
CA TRP A 55 2.25 -10.81 5.97
C TRP A 55 2.75 -9.77 6.98
N LYS A 56 4.04 -9.44 6.91
CA LYS A 56 4.64 -8.35 7.67
C LYS A 56 5.58 -7.52 6.81
N ALA A 57 5.63 -6.22 7.04
CA ALA A 57 6.62 -5.35 6.44
C ALA A 57 7.97 -5.56 7.15
N CYS A 58 9.03 -5.75 6.37
CA CYS A 58 10.39 -6.00 6.82
C CYS A 58 11.30 -4.97 6.16
N LYS A 59 12.25 -4.44 6.92
CA LYS A 59 13.32 -3.60 6.40
C LYS A 59 14.57 -4.46 6.21
N SER A 60 15.05 -4.50 4.97
CA SER A 60 16.30 -5.14 4.60
C SER A 60 17.50 -4.37 5.18
N SER A 61 18.66 -5.04 5.25
CA SER A 61 19.94 -4.44 5.65
C SER A 61 20.31 -3.21 4.82
N SER A 62 19.88 -3.17 3.55
CA SER A 62 20.10 -2.07 2.62
C SER A 62 19.20 -0.86 2.89
N GLY A 63 18.17 -1.02 3.74
CA GLY A 63 17.18 0.01 4.02
C GLY A 63 15.88 -0.12 3.22
N ASP A 64 15.81 -1.04 2.26
CA ASP A 64 14.61 -1.29 1.46
C ASP A 64 13.51 -1.97 2.27
N ILE A 65 12.26 -1.54 2.06
CA ILE A 65 11.09 -2.20 2.63
C ILE A 65 10.63 -3.31 1.69
N TYR A 66 10.41 -4.50 2.25
CA TYR A 66 9.81 -5.63 1.57
C TYR A 66 8.79 -6.30 2.47
N TYR A 67 7.79 -6.95 1.89
CA TYR A 67 6.75 -7.67 2.61
C TYR A 67 7.10 -9.15 2.66
N PHE A 68 7.08 -9.75 3.84
CA PHE A 68 7.37 -11.17 4.03
C PHE A 68 6.17 -11.87 4.64
N ASN A 69 5.74 -12.97 4.03
CA ASN A 69 4.72 -13.86 4.55
C ASN A 69 5.38 -14.93 5.44
N PHE A 70 5.12 -14.86 6.75
CA PHE A 70 5.63 -15.81 7.73
C PHE A 70 4.93 -17.18 7.70
N GLU A 71 3.78 -17.29 7.06
CA GLU A 71 3.06 -18.56 6.90
C GLU A 71 3.54 -19.34 5.66
N THR A 72 3.69 -18.65 4.52
CA THR A 72 4.11 -19.29 3.26
C THR A 72 5.61 -19.17 2.98
N SER A 73 6.34 -18.37 3.78
CA SER A 73 7.75 -18.00 3.55
C SER A 73 8.00 -17.27 2.22
N GLU A 74 6.97 -16.61 1.68
CA GLU A 74 7.08 -15.80 0.47
C GLU A 74 7.53 -14.37 0.78
N SER A 75 8.31 -13.77 -0.12
CA SER A 75 8.68 -12.35 -0.04
C SER A 75 8.20 -11.61 -1.28
N MET A 76 7.73 -10.37 -1.08
CA MET A 76 7.27 -9.49 -2.14
C MET A 76 7.79 -8.07 -1.90
N TRP A 77 8.08 -7.38 -2.99
CA TRP A 77 8.44 -5.96 -2.97
C TRP A 77 7.20 -5.06 -3.04
N GLU A 78 6.13 -5.56 -3.66
CA GLU A 78 4.82 -4.90 -3.73
C GLU A 78 3.96 -5.29 -2.52
N HIS A 79 3.05 -4.39 -2.13
CA HIS A 79 2.14 -4.67 -1.03
C HIS A 79 1.07 -5.68 -1.52
N PRO A 80 0.75 -6.74 -0.76
CA PRO A 80 -0.13 -7.82 -1.22
C PRO A 80 -1.56 -7.36 -1.57
N LEU A 81 -1.97 -6.19 -1.06
CA LEU A 81 -3.26 -5.57 -1.39
C LEU A 81 -3.20 -4.59 -2.58
N ASP A 82 -2.04 -4.35 -3.19
CA ASP A 82 -1.91 -3.40 -4.32
C ASP A 82 -2.87 -3.73 -5.45
N ASN A 83 -3.00 -5.02 -5.79
CA ASN A 83 -3.92 -5.46 -6.83
C ASN A 83 -5.38 -5.12 -6.47
N LYS A 84 -5.77 -5.31 -5.20
CA LYS A 84 -7.10 -4.96 -4.68
C LYS A 84 -7.35 -3.46 -4.81
N TYR A 85 -6.40 -2.61 -4.43
CA TYR A 85 -6.54 -1.16 -4.55
C TYR A 85 -6.54 -0.68 -6.00
N ARG A 86 -5.73 -1.26 -6.89
CA ARG A 86 -5.79 -0.97 -8.34
C ARG A 86 -7.17 -1.28 -8.92
N GLN A 87 -7.78 -2.41 -8.54
CA GLN A 87 -9.14 -2.75 -8.95
C GLN A 87 -10.18 -1.78 -8.37
N LEU A 88 -10.01 -1.36 -7.11
CA LEU A 88 -10.87 -0.39 -6.46
C LEU A 88 -10.83 0.97 -7.19
N CYS A 89 -9.64 1.48 -7.51
CA CYS A 89 -9.47 2.71 -8.30
C CYS A 89 -10.21 2.64 -9.63
N ARG A 90 -10.03 1.54 -10.37
CA ARG A 90 -10.70 1.34 -11.66
C ARG A 90 -12.22 1.39 -11.52
N ARG A 91 -12.76 0.69 -10.53
CA ARG A 91 -14.21 0.65 -10.29
C ARG A 91 -14.77 2.02 -9.91
N GLU A 92 -14.11 2.74 -9.00
CA GLU A 92 -14.58 4.06 -8.56
C GLU A 92 -14.45 5.10 -9.68
N ARG A 93 -13.41 5.02 -10.52
CA ARG A 93 -13.28 5.82 -11.75
C ARG A 93 -14.45 5.58 -12.71
N GLU A 94 -14.84 4.32 -12.93
CA GLU A 94 -15.98 3.99 -13.78
C GLU A 94 -17.30 4.51 -13.20
N LYS A 95 -17.50 4.39 -11.88
CA LYS A 95 -18.67 4.97 -11.21
C LYS A 95 -18.71 6.48 -11.34
N ALA A 96 -17.61 7.18 -11.08
CA ALA A 96 -17.54 8.64 -11.19
C ALA A 96 -17.87 9.11 -12.62
N ARG A 97 -17.41 8.35 -13.63
CA ARG A 97 -17.71 8.61 -15.04
C ARG A 97 -19.16 8.32 -15.43
N THR A 98 -19.81 7.35 -14.79
CA THR A 98 -21.21 6.97 -15.08
C THR A 98 -22.22 7.80 -14.28
N ALA A 99 -21.78 8.41 -13.17
CA ALA A 99 -22.58 9.30 -12.34
C ALA A 99 -22.58 10.77 -12.82
N SER A 100 -21.91 11.07 -13.94
CA SER A 100 -21.90 12.38 -14.61
C SER A 100 -22.88 12.43 -15.78
#